data_AF-A0A8J4X7R4-F1
#
_entry.id   AF-A0A8J4X7R4-F1
#
_cell.length_a   1.000
_cell.length_b   1.000
_cell.length_c   1.000
_cell.angle_alpha   90.00
_cell.angle_beta   90.00
_cell.angle_gamma   90.00
#
_symmetry.space_group_name_H-M   'P 1'
#
loop_
_entity.id
_entity.type
_entity.pdbx_description
1 polymer ?
#
loop_
_entity_poly.entity_id
_entity_poly.type
_entity_poly.pdbx_seq_one_letter_code
_entity_poly.pdbx_strand_id
1 'polypeptide(L)'
;MSLPLLKIGVVLSTMAMITNWMSQTLPSLVGLNSTRLMAAPPAGADRSTAVLPANPEESWQVYSSAQDSEGRCVCTVVAPQQTMCSRDARTKQLRQLLEKVQNMTQSIQTLDERTQKDLQYVHRMEVQLRGLETKFKQVEENHKQNIAKQYKAIKAKMEELRPMIPVLEEYKADAKLVLQFKEEVKNLTSVLSELQEEIGAFDYEELHSRVSNLEERLRACMQKLACGKLTGISDPVTIKTSGSRYGSWMTDPLAPDGDSRVYYMDGYHNNRFV
;
A
#
# COMPACT_ATOMS: atom_id res chain seq x y z
N MET A 1 14.11 8.35 -20.40
CA MET A 1 14.17 7.42 -21.55
C MET A 1 13.64 8.14 -22.78
N SER A 2 14.49 8.60 -23.69
CA SER A 2 14.14 9.56 -24.78
C SER A 2 14.40 9.03 -26.20
N LEU A 3 14.57 7.72 -26.35
CA LEU A 3 14.98 7.07 -27.61
C LEU A 3 13.89 6.77 -28.66
N PRO A 4 12.56 6.70 -28.38
CA PRO A 4 11.59 6.31 -29.42
C PRO A 4 11.15 7.45 -30.34
N LEU A 5 11.05 8.69 -29.85
CA LEU A 5 10.53 9.83 -30.64
C LEU A 5 11.47 10.24 -31.79
N LEU A 6 12.79 10.16 -31.56
CA LEU A 6 13.80 10.45 -32.58
C LEU A 6 13.72 9.52 -33.80
N LYS A 7 13.30 8.26 -33.63
CA LYS A 7 13.17 7.30 -34.74
C LYS A 7 11.95 7.60 -35.62
N ILE A 8 10.85 8.10 -35.05
CA ILE A 8 9.64 8.45 -35.80
C ILE A 8 9.88 9.69 -36.67
N GLY A 9 10.60 10.70 -36.14
CA GLY A 9 10.96 11.91 -36.89
C GLY A 9 11.84 11.62 -38.12
N VAL A 10 12.74 10.63 -38.03
CA VAL A 10 13.60 10.21 -39.17
C VAL A 10 12.77 9.56 -40.28
N VAL A 11 11.77 8.73 -39.96
CA VAL A 11 10.92 8.04 -40.95
C VAL A 11 9.98 9.03 -41.66
N LEU A 12 9.43 10.01 -40.95
CA LEU A 12 8.60 11.06 -41.55
C LEU A 12 9.42 11.96 -42.49
N SER A 13 10.69 12.25 -42.15
CA SER A 13 11.59 13.06 -42.97
C SER A 13 11.96 12.37 -44.29
N THR A 14 12.26 11.06 -44.28
CA THR A 14 12.57 10.32 -45.51
C THR A 14 11.35 10.18 -46.43
N MET A 15 10.15 10.00 -45.89
CA MET A 15 8.92 10.01 -46.69
C MET A 15 8.66 11.37 -47.36
N ALA A 16 8.82 12.48 -46.63
CA ALA A 16 8.66 13.83 -47.19
C ALA A 16 9.64 14.12 -48.35
N MET A 17 10.88 13.64 -48.26
CA MET A 17 11.85 13.76 -49.37
C MET A 17 11.41 12.98 -50.62
N ILE A 18 10.84 11.78 -50.45
CA ILE A 18 10.35 10.96 -51.56
C ILE A 18 9.15 11.64 -52.26
N THR A 19 8.17 12.13 -51.50
CA THR A 19 7.00 12.84 -52.07
C THR A 19 7.42 14.12 -52.81
N ASN A 20 8.38 14.87 -52.26
CA ASN A 20 8.89 16.08 -52.90
C ASN A 20 9.70 15.78 -54.17
N TRP A 21 10.55 14.75 -54.14
CA TRP A 21 11.32 14.29 -55.32
C TRP A 21 10.40 13.82 -56.45
N MET A 22 9.37 13.03 -56.10
CA MET A 22 8.31 12.59 -57.01
C MET A 22 7.59 13.76 -57.67
N SER A 23 7.18 14.78 -56.90
CA SER A 23 6.46 15.94 -57.43
C SER A 23 7.30 16.83 -58.35
N GLN A 24 8.63 16.84 -58.21
CA GLN A 24 9.52 17.71 -58.99
C GLN A 24 10.15 17.02 -60.21
N THR A 25 10.39 15.71 -60.17
CA THR A 25 11.15 15.01 -61.22
C THR A 25 10.30 14.21 -62.21
N LEU A 26 9.11 13.73 -61.84
CA LEU A 26 8.23 13.03 -62.77
C LEU A 26 7.78 13.90 -63.98
N PRO A 27 7.44 15.19 -63.81
CA PRO A 27 7.06 16.04 -64.96
C PRO A 27 8.18 16.24 -65.99
N SER A 28 9.46 16.21 -65.58
CA SER A 28 10.59 16.42 -66.49
C SER A 28 10.94 15.18 -67.30
N LEU A 29 10.74 13.99 -66.74
CA LEU A 29 10.98 12.70 -67.41
C LEU A 29 9.93 12.34 -68.48
N VAL A 30 8.72 12.91 -68.39
CA VAL A 30 7.62 12.66 -69.35
C VAL A 30 7.66 13.64 -70.55
N GLY A 31 8.63 14.55 -70.60
CA GLY A 31 8.91 15.37 -71.80
C GLY A 31 7.83 16.41 -72.14
N LEU A 32 7.01 16.81 -71.17
CA LEU A 32 5.87 17.72 -71.35
C LEU A 32 6.23 19.21 -71.50
N ASN A 33 7.52 19.55 -71.61
CA ASN A 33 7.96 20.94 -71.80
C ASN A 33 8.90 21.05 -73.01
N SER A 34 8.31 21.29 -74.18
CA SER A 34 9.05 21.61 -75.40
C SER A 34 8.35 22.72 -76.17
N THR A 35 8.91 23.92 -76.11
CA THR A 35 8.61 25.00 -77.08
C THR A 35 9.74 26.02 -77.13
N ARG A 36 10.78 25.75 -77.93
CA ARG A 36 11.47 26.80 -78.70
C ARG A 36 12.23 26.22 -79.90
N LEU A 37 12.05 26.87 -81.04
CA LEU A 37 12.63 26.52 -82.35
C LEU A 37 13.89 27.35 -82.63
N MET A 38 14.68 26.88 -83.61
CA MET A 38 15.82 27.54 -84.30
C MET A 38 17.12 27.66 -83.45
N ALA A 39 18.33 27.44 -83.96
CA ALA A 39 18.88 27.63 -85.31
C ALA A 39 20.13 26.74 -85.60
N ALA A 40 20.73 26.85 -86.79
CA ALA A 40 21.94 26.14 -87.25
C ALA A 40 22.86 27.10 -88.07
N PRO A 41 24.07 26.69 -88.52
CA PRO A 41 24.91 25.55 -88.10
C PRO A 41 26.15 26.06 -87.30
N PRO A 42 27.41 26.31 -87.78
CA PRO A 42 28.07 26.04 -89.07
C PRO A 42 28.88 24.70 -89.06
N ALA A 43 30.21 24.70 -89.32
CA ALA A 43 31.01 23.53 -89.68
C ALA A 43 32.49 23.58 -89.21
N GLY A 44 33.15 22.43 -89.18
CA GLY A 44 34.61 22.24 -89.02
C GLY A 44 35.02 20.86 -89.54
N ALA A 45 36.14 20.77 -90.28
CA ALA A 45 36.50 19.62 -91.12
C ALA A 45 37.79 18.89 -90.68
N ASP A 46 38.09 17.79 -91.38
CA ASP A 46 39.29 16.95 -91.34
C ASP A 46 39.48 16.07 -90.08
N ARG A 47 40.08 14.86 -90.15
CA ARG A 47 40.91 14.26 -91.22
C ARG A 47 40.79 12.71 -91.25
N SER A 48 40.94 12.12 -92.43
CA SER A 48 40.78 10.69 -92.69
C SER A 48 41.92 9.79 -92.19
N THR A 49 41.59 8.59 -91.72
CA THR A 49 42.47 7.41 -91.77
C THR A 49 41.67 6.22 -92.31
N ALA A 50 42.17 5.55 -93.35
CA ALA A 50 41.43 4.50 -94.05
C ALA A 50 41.44 3.16 -93.32
N VAL A 51 40.27 2.53 -93.22
CA VAL A 51 40.11 1.09 -92.99
C VAL A 51 39.20 0.57 -94.10
N LEU A 52 39.66 -0.45 -94.82
CA LEU A 52 38.91 -1.08 -95.92
C LEU A 52 37.64 -1.77 -95.36
N PRO A 53 36.47 -1.68 -96.03
CA PRO A 53 35.26 -2.32 -95.54
C PRO A 53 35.37 -3.85 -95.62
N ALA A 54 35.13 -4.53 -94.50
CA ALA A 54 35.24 -6.00 -94.40
C ALA A 54 33.92 -6.74 -94.75
N ASN A 55 32.96 -6.08 -95.40
CA ASN A 55 31.67 -6.67 -95.74
C ASN A 55 31.11 -6.11 -97.07
N PRO A 56 31.01 -6.92 -98.14
CA PRO A 56 30.58 -6.42 -99.46
C PRO A 56 29.10 -6.01 -99.52
N GLU A 57 28.24 -6.55 -98.64
CA GLU A 57 26.77 -6.35 -98.66
C GLU A 57 26.31 -4.95 -98.17
N GLU A 58 27.16 -4.20 -97.45
CA GLU A 58 26.79 -2.91 -96.83
C GLU A 58 27.45 -1.68 -97.49
N SER A 59 28.28 -1.89 -98.51
CA SER A 59 29.02 -0.82 -99.22
C SER A 59 28.49 -0.60 -100.64
N TRP A 60 28.52 0.64 -101.12
CA TRP A 60 28.19 0.95 -102.51
C TRP A 60 29.17 0.26 -103.47
N GLN A 61 28.67 -0.64 -104.31
CA GLN A 61 29.49 -1.35 -105.30
C GLN A 61 29.38 -0.65 -106.65
N VAL A 62 30.53 -0.33 -107.25
CA VAL A 62 30.63 0.34 -108.55
C VAL A 62 31.31 -0.60 -109.54
N TYR A 63 30.59 -0.98 -110.59
CA TYR A 63 31.11 -1.82 -111.67
C TYR A 63 31.22 -1.00 -112.95
N SER A 64 32.45 -0.83 -113.44
CA SER A 64 32.75 -0.19 -114.73
C SER A 64 33.12 -1.26 -115.74
N SER A 65 32.42 -1.32 -116.88
CA SER A 65 32.74 -2.23 -117.99
C SER A 65 33.38 -1.48 -119.17
N ALA A 66 34.08 -2.23 -120.03
CA ALA A 66 34.95 -1.65 -121.05
C ALA A 66 34.18 -1.16 -122.29
N GLN A 67 34.23 0.17 -122.47
CA GLN A 67 34.30 0.93 -123.72
C GLN A 67 33.55 0.39 -124.96
N ASP A 68 32.45 1.05 -125.30
CA ASP A 68 31.84 0.98 -126.63
C ASP A 68 32.73 1.65 -127.70
N SER A 69 32.46 1.44 -128.99
CA SER A 69 33.29 1.97 -130.10
C SER A 69 33.30 3.49 -130.25
N GLU A 70 32.61 4.21 -129.35
CA GLU A 70 32.58 5.67 -129.24
C GLU A 70 33.31 6.19 -127.98
N GLY A 71 33.97 5.30 -127.23
CA GLY A 71 34.91 5.67 -126.19
C GLY A 71 34.32 5.93 -124.79
N ARG A 72 33.03 5.67 -124.55
CA ARG A 72 32.36 6.01 -123.28
C ARG A 72 32.39 4.84 -122.29
N CYS A 73 32.80 5.11 -121.06
CA CYS A 73 32.70 4.15 -119.96
C CYS A 73 31.30 4.18 -119.34
N VAL A 74 30.68 3.00 -119.17
CA VAL A 74 29.41 2.86 -118.45
C VAL A 74 29.71 2.33 -117.04
N CYS A 75 29.37 3.15 -116.04
CA CYS A 75 29.47 2.79 -114.63
C CYS A 75 28.09 2.41 -114.08
N THR A 76 27.95 1.18 -113.62
CA THR A 76 26.76 0.69 -112.93
C THR A 76 26.98 0.71 -111.42
N VAL A 77 26.07 1.33 -110.69
CA VAL A 77 26.15 1.47 -109.23
C VAL A 77 25.08 0.61 -108.58
N VAL A 78 25.45 -0.29 -107.67
CA VAL A 78 24.51 -1.13 -106.91
C VAL A 78 24.40 -0.57 -105.49
N ALA A 79 23.17 -0.23 -105.10
CA ALA A 79 22.86 0.25 -103.75
C ALA A 79 22.68 -0.93 -102.77
N PRO A 80 23.21 -0.86 -101.54
CA PRO A 80 22.96 -1.85 -100.49
C PRO A 80 21.47 -2.06 -100.20
N GLN A 81 21.09 -3.28 -99.80
CA GLN A 81 19.68 -3.61 -99.54
C GLN A 81 19.15 -2.90 -98.28
N GLN A 82 17.98 -2.26 -98.38
CA GLN A 82 17.40 -1.45 -97.29
C GLN A 82 16.74 -2.26 -96.15
N THR A 83 17.30 -3.40 -95.75
CA THR A 83 16.68 -4.30 -94.77
C THR A 83 16.90 -3.92 -93.30
N MET A 84 17.73 -2.89 -93.01
CA MET A 84 18.09 -2.47 -91.64
C MET A 84 17.59 -1.06 -91.26
N CYS A 85 16.27 -0.87 -91.26
CA CYS A 85 15.66 0.32 -90.66
C CYS A 85 15.75 0.30 -89.12
N SER A 86 16.73 1.02 -88.56
CA SER A 86 17.00 1.19 -87.11
C SER A 86 15.78 1.56 -86.22
N ARG A 87 14.66 2.03 -86.81
CA ARG A 87 13.42 2.38 -86.08
C ARG A 87 12.89 1.28 -85.17
N ASP A 88 12.94 0.01 -85.57
CA ASP A 88 12.22 -1.04 -84.82
C ASP A 88 12.88 -1.45 -83.51
N ALA A 89 14.21 -1.50 -83.44
CA ALA A 89 14.93 -1.81 -82.20
C ALA A 89 14.67 -0.72 -81.14
N ARG A 90 14.78 0.55 -81.53
CA ARG A 90 14.50 1.71 -80.66
C ARG A 90 13.03 1.75 -80.23
N THR A 91 12.10 1.40 -81.11
CA THR A 91 10.66 1.37 -80.80
C THR A 91 10.31 0.23 -79.82
N LYS A 92 10.98 -0.94 -79.92
CA LYS A 92 10.83 -2.04 -78.93
C LYS A 92 11.37 -1.64 -77.56
N GLN A 93 12.55 -1.01 -77.49
CA GLN A 93 13.09 -0.48 -76.24
C GLN A 93 12.17 0.57 -75.61
N LEU A 94 11.56 1.46 -76.42
CA LEU A 94 10.64 2.48 -75.92
C LEU A 94 9.37 1.88 -75.30
N ARG A 95 8.82 0.82 -75.91
CA ARG A 95 7.68 0.07 -75.34
C ARG A 95 8.03 -0.61 -74.01
N GLN A 96 9.18 -1.27 -73.92
CA GLN A 96 9.65 -1.86 -72.66
C GLN A 96 9.85 -0.80 -71.56
N LEU A 97 10.35 0.39 -71.89
CA LEU A 97 10.43 1.49 -70.94
C LEU A 97 9.04 1.96 -70.47
N LEU A 98 8.09 2.11 -71.39
CA LEU A 98 6.71 2.50 -71.07
C LEU A 98 6.02 1.49 -70.15
N GLU A 99 6.10 0.19 -70.46
CA GLU A 99 5.57 -0.88 -69.59
C GLU A 99 6.23 -0.86 -68.20
N LYS A 100 7.55 -0.66 -68.15
CA LYS A 100 8.28 -0.58 -66.87
C LYS A 100 7.87 0.64 -66.04
N VAL A 101 7.69 1.80 -66.68
CA VAL A 101 7.17 3.02 -66.04
C VAL A 101 5.74 2.81 -65.55
N GLN A 102 4.88 2.15 -66.31
CA GLN A 102 3.50 1.83 -65.93
C GLN A 102 3.47 0.90 -64.70
N ASN A 103 4.26 -0.18 -64.71
CA ASN A 103 4.37 -1.11 -63.57
C ASN A 103 4.94 -0.43 -62.31
N MET A 104 5.93 0.47 -62.46
CA MET A 104 6.44 1.28 -61.36
C MET A 104 5.37 2.24 -60.82
N THR A 105 4.59 2.87 -61.70
CA THR A 105 3.50 3.79 -61.31
C THR A 105 2.43 3.08 -60.48
N GLN A 106 2.01 1.88 -60.89
CA GLN A 106 1.03 1.07 -60.13
C GLN A 106 1.61 0.59 -58.78
N SER A 107 2.90 0.24 -58.74
CA SER A 107 3.59 -0.14 -57.51
C SER A 107 3.68 1.04 -56.53
N ILE A 108 3.93 2.24 -57.04
CA ILE A 108 3.97 3.49 -56.26
C ILE A 108 2.59 3.82 -55.69
N GLN A 109 1.52 3.74 -56.48
CA GLN A 109 0.14 3.96 -56.01
C GLN A 109 -0.22 3.00 -54.86
N THR A 110 0.14 1.73 -55.00
CA THR A 110 -0.07 0.71 -53.95
C THR A 110 0.73 0.99 -52.69
N LEU A 111 1.95 1.53 -52.83
CA LEU A 111 2.80 1.93 -51.71
C LEU A 111 2.27 3.19 -51.00
N ASP A 112 1.73 4.15 -51.75
CA ASP A 112 1.13 5.38 -51.23
C ASP A 112 -0.14 5.08 -50.41
N GLU A 113 -1.06 4.28 -50.95
CA GLU A 113 -2.23 3.80 -50.21
C GLU A 113 -1.86 3.10 -48.89
N ARG A 114 -0.82 2.26 -48.90
CA ARG A 114 -0.33 1.58 -47.70
C ARG A 114 0.25 2.58 -46.72
N THR A 115 1.10 3.49 -47.19
CA THR A 115 1.70 4.55 -46.39
C THR A 115 0.64 5.42 -45.72
N GLN A 116 -0.43 5.78 -46.44
CA GLN A 116 -1.52 6.58 -45.89
C GLN A 116 -2.32 5.82 -44.80
N LYS A 117 -2.56 4.52 -44.99
CA LYS A 117 -3.18 3.64 -43.97
C LYS A 117 -2.28 3.49 -42.74
N ASP A 118 -0.97 3.32 -42.93
CA ASP A 118 0.01 3.21 -41.85
C ASP A 118 0.14 4.52 -41.05
N LEU A 119 0.15 5.68 -41.72
CA LEU A 119 0.13 6.99 -41.07
C LEU A 119 -1.13 7.20 -40.21
N GLN A 120 -2.32 6.80 -40.71
CA GLN A 120 -3.56 6.83 -39.91
C GLN A 120 -3.54 5.86 -38.71
N TYR A 121 -2.84 4.74 -38.81
CA TYR A 121 -2.64 3.84 -37.69
C TYR A 121 -1.69 4.45 -36.64
N VAL A 122 -0.53 4.97 -37.07
CA VAL A 122 0.45 5.65 -36.20
C VAL A 122 -0.19 6.83 -35.48
N HIS A 123 -0.98 7.67 -36.16
CA HIS A 123 -1.66 8.81 -35.53
C HIS A 123 -2.66 8.38 -34.44
N ARG A 124 -3.46 7.33 -34.69
CA ARG A 124 -4.36 6.77 -33.66
C ARG A 124 -3.58 6.21 -32.46
N MET A 125 -2.47 5.52 -32.72
CA MET A 125 -1.60 5.01 -31.66
C MET A 125 -0.91 6.14 -30.87
N GLU A 126 -0.56 7.26 -31.50
CA GLU A 126 -0.03 8.45 -30.82
C GLU A 126 -1.06 9.04 -29.84
N VAL A 127 -2.32 9.18 -30.26
CA VAL A 127 -3.41 9.66 -29.39
C VAL A 127 -3.62 8.70 -28.20
N GLN A 128 -3.58 7.38 -28.44
CA GLN A 128 -3.67 6.39 -27.36
C GLN A 128 -2.47 6.46 -26.39
N LEU A 129 -1.24 6.64 -26.90
CA LEU A 129 -0.04 6.80 -26.07
C LEU A 129 -0.09 8.07 -25.21
N ARG A 130 -0.54 9.20 -25.76
CA ARG A 130 -0.78 10.44 -24.98
C ARG A 130 -1.88 10.24 -23.92
N GLY A 131 -2.92 9.48 -24.25
CA GLY A 131 -3.97 9.08 -23.30
C GLY A 131 -3.45 8.18 -22.17
N LEU A 132 -2.50 7.29 -22.45
CA LEU A 132 -1.82 6.49 -21.43
C LEU A 132 -0.88 7.33 -20.57
N GLU A 133 -0.09 8.22 -21.18
CA GLU A 133 0.85 9.11 -20.46
C GLU A 133 0.13 10.01 -19.44
N THR A 134 -1.02 10.58 -19.81
CA THR A 134 -1.84 11.39 -18.89
C THR A 134 -2.41 10.56 -17.73
N LYS A 135 -2.87 9.33 -17.99
CA LYS A 135 -3.31 8.40 -16.94
C LYS A 135 -2.17 8.01 -16.00
N PHE A 136 -0.96 7.74 -16.52
CA PHE A 136 0.21 7.46 -15.68
C PHE A 136 0.56 8.63 -14.77
N LYS A 137 0.61 9.86 -15.29
CA LYS A 137 0.83 11.07 -14.49
C LYS A 137 -0.23 11.25 -13.40
N GLN A 138 -1.51 11.01 -13.71
CA GLN A 138 -2.59 11.08 -12.72
C GLN A 138 -2.44 10.02 -11.62
N VAL A 139 -2.06 8.78 -11.95
CA VAL A 139 -1.82 7.71 -10.98
C VAL A 139 -0.61 8.04 -10.09
N GLU A 140 0.48 8.54 -10.67
CA GLU A 140 1.69 8.95 -9.94
C GLU A 140 1.40 10.06 -8.92
N GLU A 141 0.67 11.11 -9.34
CA GLU A 141 0.32 12.23 -8.47
C GLU A 141 -0.68 11.84 -7.39
N ASN A 142 -1.68 11.02 -7.71
CA ASN A 142 -2.59 10.43 -6.72
C ASN A 142 -1.83 9.57 -5.69
N HIS A 143 -0.83 8.80 -6.14
CA HIS A 143 -0.02 7.96 -5.26
C HIS A 143 0.85 8.82 -4.32
N LYS A 144 1.54 9.85 -4.82
CA LYS A 144 2.30 10.82 -4.01
C LYS A 144 1.41 11.50 -2.96
N GLN A 145 0.23 11.98 -3.38
CA GLN A 145 -0.72 12.63 -2.46
C GLN A 145 -1.25 11.67 -1.39
N ASN A 146 -1.57 10.42 -1.76
CA ASN A 146 -2.07 9.43 -0.80
C ASN A 146 -0.99 9.00 0.20
N ILE A 147 0.26 8.79 -0.23
CA ILE A 147 1.38 8.53 0.69
C ILE A 147 1.59 9.70 1.65
N ALA A 148 1.60 10.94 1.15
CA ALA A 148 1.76 12.12 1.99
C ALA A 148 0.62 12.26 3.03
N LYS A 149 -0.63 11.97 2.63
CA LYS A 149 -1.80 11.94 3.54
C LYS A 149 -1.68 10.84 4.59
N GLN A 150 -1.33 9.61 4.19
CA GLN A 150 -1.16 8.49 5.13
C GLN A 150 -0.02 8.73 6.12
N TYR A 151 1.14 9.21 5.64
CA TYR A 151 2.26 9.56 6.52
C TYR A 151 1.87 10.65 7.53
N LYS A 152 1.15 11.70 7.09
CA LYS A 152 0.65 12.75 7.99
C LYS A 152 -0.34 12.19 9.04
N ALA A 153 -1.22 11.27 8.67
CA ALA A 153 -2.17 10.63 9.58
C ALA A 153 -1.46 9.73 10.62
N ILE A 154 -0.49 8.91 10.17
CA ILE A 154 0.32 8.07 11.06
C ILE A 154 1.14 8.94 12.02
N LYS A 155 1.76 10.02 11.53
CA LYS A 155 2.51 10.97 12.37
C LYS A 155 1.61 11.63 13.41
N ALA A 156 0.41 12.07 13.04
CA ALA A 156 -0.55 12.63 13.99
C ALA A 156 -0.90 11.63 15.10
N LYS A 157 -1.19 10.36 14.73
CA LYS A 157 -1.43 9.30 15.72
C LYS A 157 -0.22 9.01 16.59
N MET A 158 1.00 9.08 16.06
CA MET A 158 2.21 8.92 16.87
C MET A 158 2.38 10.02 17.92
N GLU A 159 2.11 11.29 17.57
CA GLU A 159 2.16 12.39 18.54
C GLU A 159 0.98 12.33 19.55
N GLU A 160 -0.19 11.81 19.17
CA GLU A 160 -1.29 11.51 20.11
C GLU A 160 -0.93 10.40 21.13
N LEU A 161 -0.20 9.36 20.70
CA LEU A 161 0.21 8.24 21.56
C LEU A 161 1.41 8.60 22.47
N ARG A 162 2.29 9.49 22.00
CA ARG A 162 3.52 9.90 22.70
C ARG A 162 3.33 10.32 24.17
N PRO A 163 2.35 11.16 24.56
CA PRO A 163 2.14 11.54 25.96
C PRO A 163 1.66 10.39 26.87
N MET A 164 1.23 9.24 26.33
CA MET A 164 0.91 8.08 27.18
C MET A 164 2.16 7.33 27.68
N ILE A 165 3.34 7.55 27.07
CA ILE A 165 4.59 6.91 27.50
C ILE A 165 4.93 7.22 28.98
N PRO A 166 4.99 8.49 29.43
CA PRO A 166 5.25 8.79 30.84
C PRO A 166 4.17 8.23 31.78
N VAL A 167 2.90 8.26 31.38
CA VAL A 167 1.78 7.69 32.16
C VAL A 167 1.95 6.18 32.35
N LEU A 168 2.39 5.44 31.33
CA LEU A 168 2.66 4.01 31.44
C LEU A 168 3.89 3.69 32.32
N GLU A 169 4.91 4.54 32.32
CA GLU A 169 6.05 4.41 33.25
C GLU A 169 5.67 4.76 34.69
N GLU A 170 4.75 5.71 34.91
CA GLU A 170 4.16 6.02 36.22
C GLU A 170 3.34 4.84 36.76
N TYR A 171 2.40 4.29 35.98
CA TYR A 171 1.65 3.06 36.35
C TYR A 171 2.57 1.87 36.68
N LYS A 172 3.72 1.77 36.00
CA LYS A 172 4.74 0.74 36.23
C LYS A 172 5.58 1.01 37.49
N ALA A 173 5.69 2.25 37.95
CA ALA A 173 6.24 2.59 39.25
C ALA A 173 5.24 2.27 40.37
N ASP A 174 3.97 2.68 40.21
CA ASP A 174 2.88 2.41 41.15
C ASP A 174 2.66 0.91 41.35
N ALA A 175 2.71 0.11 40.28
CA ALA A 175 2.62 -1.35 40.36
C ALA A 175 3.73 -1.97 41.24
N LYS A 176 4.93 -1.37 41.30
CA LYS A 176 5.99 -1.81 42.21
C LYS A 176 5.73 -1.39 43.65
N LEU A 177 5.20 -0.18 43.85
CA LEU A 177 4.83 0.32 45.17
C LEU A 177 3.70 -0.53 45.79
N VAL A 178 2.71 -0.94 44.99
CA VAL A 178 1.65 -1.88 45.42
C VAL A 178 2.23 -3.25 45.84
N LEU A 179 3.29 -3.74 45.18
CA LEU A 179 3.98 -4.96 45.59
C LEU A 179 4.73 -4.78 46.92
N GLN A 180 5.33 -3.62 47.16
CA GLN A 180 5.96 -3.28 48.44
C GLN A 180 4.93 -3.22 49.57
N PHE A 181 3.84 -2.46 49.39
CA PHE A 181 2.75 -2.39 50.37
C PHE A 181 2.13 -3.76 50.66
N LYS A 182 2.05 -4.67 49.68
CA LYS A 182 1.56 -6.03 49.90
C LYS A 182 2.44 -6.83 50.88
N GLU A 183 3.77 -6.67 50.79
CA GLU A 183 4.69 -7.34 51.72
C GLU A 183 4.70 -6.64 53.09
N GLU A 184 4.60 -5.30 53.15
CA GLU A 184 4.43 -4.56 54.40
C GLU A 184 3.15 -4.96 55.15
N VAL A 185 2.01 -5.06 54.45
CA VAL A 185 0.74 -5.54 55.03
C VAL A 185 0.87 -6.97 55.54
N LYS A 186 1.58 -7.85 54.82
CA LYS A 186 1.84 -9.22 55.27
C LYS A 186 2.72 -9.25 56.53
N ASN A 187 3.78 -8.43 56.59
CA ASN A 187 4.63 -8.31 57.78
C ASN A 187 3.85 -7.75 58.98
N LEU A 188 3.06 -6.70 58.78
CA LEU A 188 2.16 -6.14 59.79
C LEU A 188 1.13 -7.17 60.27
N THR A 189 0.62 -8.03 59.38
CA THR A 189 -0.30 -9.12 59.75
C THR A 189 0.39 -10.17 60.63
N SER A 190 1.66 -10.49 60.37
CA SER A 190 2.46 -11.37 61.26
C SER A 190 2.64 -10.74 62.64
N VAL A 191 3.13 -9.49 62.69
CA VAL A 191 3.37 -8.77 63.95
C VAL A 191 2.08 -8.59 64.76
N LEU A 192 0.95 -8.31 64.12
CA LEU A 192 -0.35 -8.24 64.80
C LEU A 192 -0.81 -9.60 65.33
N SER A 193 -0.48 -10.70 64.64
CA SER A 193 -0.80 -12.06 65.11
C SER A 193 0.07 -12.44 66.31
N GLU A 194 1.37 -12.15 66.27
CA GLU A 194 2.32 -12.33 67.38
C GLU A 194 1.90 -11.52 68.62
N LEU A 195 1.52 -10.24 68.44
CA LEU A 195 0.99 -9.40 69.51
C LEU A 195 -0.37 -9.90 70.02
N GLN A 196 -1.23 -10.48 69.17
CA GLN A 196 -2.49 -11.06 69.60
C GLN A 196 -2.28 -12.34 70.42
N GLU A 197 -1.26 -13.15 70.11
CA GLU A 197 -0.85 -14.28 70.95
C GLU A 197 -0.25 -13.80 72.28
N GLU A 198 0.60 -12.77 72.28
CA GLU A 198 1.19 -12.20 73.51
C GLU A 198 0.10 -11.58 74.41
N ILE A 199 -0.84 -10.81 73.85
CA ILE A 199 -1.98 -10.24 74.58
C ILE A 199 -2.95 -11.33 75.04
N GLY A 200 -3.18 -12.37 74.22
CA GLY A 200 -3.97 -13.54 74.60
C GLY A 200 -3.33 -14.39 75.70
N ALA A 201 -2.01 -14.30 75.87
CA ALA A 201 -1.26 -14.93 76.96
C ALA A 201 -1.25 -14.11 78.27
N PHE A 202 -1.71 -12.86 78.25
CA PHE A 202 -2.10 -12.19 79.50
C PHE A 202 -3.42 -12.78 79.98
N ASP A 203 -3.30 -13.76 80.86
CA ASP A 203 -4.39 -14.57 81.38
C ASP A 203 -5.30 -13.74 82.33
N TYR A 204 -6.09 -12.85 81.73
CA TYR A 204 -7.12 -12.07 82.41
C TYR A 204 -8.16 -13.00 83.07
N GLU A 205 -8.35 -14.21 82.57
CA GLU A 205 -9.22 -15.23 83.20
C GLU A 205 -8.57 -15.82 84.45
N GLU A 206 -7.28 -16.21 84.44
CA GLU A 206 -6.55 -16.62 85.66
C GLU A 206 -6.53 -15.48 86.69
N LEU A 207 -6.25 -14.25 86.26
CA LEU A 207 -6.22 -13.09 87.14
C LEU A 207 -7.61 -12.80 87.74
N HIS A 208 -8.67 -12.84 86.94
CA HIS A 208 -10.05 -12.65 87.40
C HIS A 208 -10.52 -13.78 88.33
N SER A 209 -10.16 -15.03 88.02
CA SER A 209 -10.40 -16.20 88.87
C SER A 209 -9.70 -16.07 90.22
N ARG A 210 -8.43 -15.64 90.24
CA ARG A 210 -7.66 -15.39 91.46
C ARG A 210 -8.22 -14.24 92.29
N VAL A 211 -8.66 -13.15 91.65
CA VAL A 211 -9.35 -12.04 92.33
C VAL A 211 -10.66 -12.54 92.96
N SER A 212 -11.51 -13.22 92.19
CA SER A 212 -12.78 -13.78 92.65
C SER A 212 -12.61 -14.73 93.84
N ASN A 213 -11.60 -15.61 93.81
CA ASN A 213 -11.29 -16.50 94.93
C ASN A 213 -10.79 -15.76 96.17
N LEU A 214 -9.98 -14.70 95.99
CA LEU A 214 -9.54 -13.86 97.10
C LEU A 214 -10.70 -13.08 97.73
N GLU A 215 -11.64 -12.58 96.92
CA GLU A 215 -12.86 -11.92 97.38
C GLU A 215 -13.78 -12.88 98.15
N GLU A 216 -14.00 -14.10 97.64
CA GLU A 216 -14.77 -15.14 98.34
C GLU A 216 -14.13 -15.48 99.70
N ARG A 217 -12.81 -15.69 99.73
CA ARG A 217 -12.07 -15.97 100.96
C ARG A 217 -12.10 -14.80 101.95
N LEU A 218 -12.04 -13.56 101.45
CA LEU A 218 -12.17 -12.36 102.28
C LEU A 218 -13.58 -12.24 102.86
N ARG A 219 -14.63 -12.46 102.05
CA ARG A 219 -16.04 -12.47 102.47
C ARG A 219 -16.27 -13.52 103.57
N ALA A 220 -15.77 -14.74 103.38
CA ALA A 220 -15.85 -15.82 104.39
C ALA A 220 -15.02 -15.53 105.66
N CYS A 221 -13.89 -14.84 105.54
CA CYS A 221 -13.09 -14.40 106.69
C CYS A 221 -13.82 -13.33 107.50
N MET A 222 -14.37 -12.31 106.83
CA MET A 222 -15.14 -11.22 107.47
C MET A 222 -16.39 -11.75 108.17
N GLN A 223 -17.11 -12.70 107.58
CA GLN A 223 -18.23 -13.38 108.24
C GLN A 223 -17.80 -14.06 109.55
N LYS A 224 -16.65 -14.76 109.56
CA LYS A 224 -16.10 -15.37 110.79
C LYS A 224 -15.63 -14.34 111.82
N LEU A 225 -15.07 -13.21 111.38
CA LEU A 225 -14.67 -12.11 112.27
C LEU A 225 -15.88 -11.42 112.93
N ALA A 226 -17.01 -11.37 112.22
CA ALA A 226 -18.27 -10.80 112.70
C ALA A 226 -19.12 -11.79 113.53
N CYS A 227 -18.71 -13.06 113.68
CA CYS A 227 -19.42 -14.03 114.51
C CYS A 227 -19.26 -13.70 116.00
N GLY A 228 -20.40 -13.57 116.69
CA GLY A 228 -20.47 -13.38 118.14
C GLY A 228 -21.59 -14.19 118.77
N LYS A 229 -21.60 -14.27 120.11
CA LYS A 229 -22.74 -14.83 120.84
C LYS A 229 -23.91 -13.84 120.78
N LEU A 230 -25.10 -14.30 120.41
CA LEU A 230 -26.30 -13.46 120.40
C LEU A 230 -26.59 -12.92 121.82
N THR A 231 -26.51 -11.60 121.98
CA THR A 231 -26.75 -10.89 123.26
C THR A 231 -28.09 -10.18 123.31
N GLY A 232 -28.72 -9.92 122.15
CA GLY A 232 -30.02 -9.29 122.03
C GLY A 232 -30.54 -9.35 120.60
N ILE A 233 -31.85 -9.14 120.44
CA ILE A 233 -32.54 -9.05 119.14
C ILE A 233 -33.24 -7.69 119.13
N SER A 234 -33.08 -6.91 118.06
CA SER A 234 -33.73 -5.61 117.90
C SER A 234 -35.20 -5.76 117.52
N ASP A 235 -35.98 -4.68 117.68
CA ASP A 235 -37.38 -4.67 117.28
C ASP A 235 -37.56 -5.01 115.79
N PRO A 236 -38.61 -5.79 115.42
CA PRO A 236 -38.79 -6.27 114.06
C PRO A 236 -39.33 -5.18 113.12
N VAL A 237 -38.70 -5.04 111.95
CA VAL A 237 -39.22 -4.21 110.85
C VAL A 237 -40.15 -5.05 109.97
N THR A 238 -41.39 -4.60 109.79
CA THR A 238 -42.36 -5.30 108.92
C THR A 238 -42.05 -5.01 107.46
N ILE A 239 -41.40 -5.97 106.77
CA ILE A 239 -41.03 -5.83 105.35
C ILE A 239 -42.25 -5.89 104.42
N LYS A 240 -43.19 -6.80 104.66
CA LYS A 240 -44.41 -6.98 103.87
C LYS A 240 -45.49 -7.75 104.64
N THR A 241 -46.75 -7.40 104.44
CA THR A 241 -47.92 -8.09 105.01
C THR A 241 -48.67 -8.87 103.93
N SER A 242 -48.19 -10.07 103.59
CA SER A 242 -48.81 -10.93 102.58
C SER A 242 -48.53 -12.41 102.86
N GLY A 243 -49.50 -13.28 102.58
CA GLY A 243 -49.37 -14.73 102.73
C GLY A 243 -50.41 -15.34 103.68
N SER A 244 -50.29 -16.64 103.87
CA SER A 244 -51.03 -17.41 104.88
C SER A 244 -50.41 -17.24 106.27
N ARG A 245 -51.01 -17.87 107.30
CA ARG A 245 -50.48 -17.87 108.69
C ARG A 245 -49.06 -18.45 108.81
N TYR A 246 -48.66 -19.31 107.88
CA TYR A 246 -47.40 -20.04 107.86
C TYR A 246 -46.76 -19.90 106.49
N GLY A 247 -45.44 -19.81 106.45
CA GLY A 247 -44.62 -19.69 105.23
C GLY A 247 -43.18 -19.37 105.61
N SER A 248 -42.30 -19.22 104.61
CA SER A 248 -40.92 -18.75 104.80
C SER A 248 -40.48 -17.83 103.67
N TRP A 249 -39.53 -16.95 103.95
CA TRP A 249 -38.88 -16.11 102.97
C TRP A 249 -37.40 -15.91 103.33
N MET A 250 -36.55 -15.78 102.32
CA MET A 250 -35.09 -15.66 102.49
C MET A 250 -34.43 -15.04 101.26
N THR A 251 -33.21 -14.54 101.44
CA THR A 251 -32.26 -14.20 100.37
C THR A 251 -31.13 -15.22 100.39
N ASP A 252 -30.50 -15.48 99.24
CA ASP A 252 -29.30 -16.32 99.18
C ASP A 252 -28.08 -15.53 99.71
N PRO A 253 -27.42 -15.97 100.80
CA PRO A 253 -26.27 -15.27 101.38
C PRO A 253 -24.98 -15.38 100.55
N LEU A 254 -24.98 -16.19 99.48
CA LEU A 254 -23.88 -16.33 98.51
C LEU A 254 -24.23 -15.72 97.13
N ALA A 255 -25.36 -15.02 97.02
CA ALA A 255 -25.72 -14.31 95.79
C ALA A 255 -24.64 -13.27 95.39
N PRO A 256 -24.37 -13.10 94.08
CA PRO A 256 -23.39 -12.13 93.61
C PRO A 256 -23.84 -10.68 93.87
N ASP A 257 -22.86 -9.77 94.01
CA ASP A 257 -23.13 -8.37 94.31
C ASP A 257 -24.00 -7.72 93.22
N GLY A 258 -25.21 -7.30 93.60
CA GLY A 258 -26.25 -6.77 92.71
C GLY A 258 -27.50 -7.67 92.61
N ASP A 259 -27.41 -8.94 92.96
CA ASP A 259 -28.56 -9.84 93.05
C ASP A 259 -29.27 -9.69 94.40
N SER A 260 -30.40 -8.98 94.37
CA SER A 260 -31.25 -8.70 95.53
C SER A 260 -32.55 -9.51 95.54
N ARG A 261 -32.59 -10.65 94.83
CA ARG A 261 -33.79 -11.50 94.73
C ARG A 261 -34.17 -12.10 96.09
N VAL A 262 -35.46 -12.02 96.39
CA VAL A 262 -36.07 -12.59 97.60
C VAL A 262 -36.88 -13.81 97.21
N TYR A 263 -36.56 -14.96 97.81
CA TYR A 263 -37.29 -16.21 97.65
C TYR A 263 -38.40 -16.29 98.70
N TYR A 264 -39.61 -16.67 98.29
CA TYR A 264 -40.80 -16.70 99.14
C TYR A 264 -41.60 -17.99 98.90
N MET A 265 -41.98 -18.66 99.98
CA MET A 265 -42.76 -19.91 99.96
C MET A 265 -43.91 -19.79 100.98
N ASP A 266 -45.15 -19.77 100.50
CA ASP A 266 -46.32 -19.78 101.38
C ASP A 266 -46.59 -21.19 101.95
N GLY A 267 -47.29 -21.28 103.07
CA GLY A 267 -47.74 -22.53 103.68
C GLY A 267 -46.62 -23.44 104.23
N TYR A 268 -47.03 -24.62 104.70
CA TYR A 268 -46.13 -25.69 105.19
C TYR A 268 -46.49 -27.09 104.66
N HIS A 269 -47.57 -27.22 103.89
CA HIS A 269 -48.03 -28.45 103.25
C HIS A 269 -48.86 -28.13 101.99
N ASN A 270 -49.05 -29.10 101.10
CA ASN A 270 -49.91 -29.02 99.90
C ASN A 270 -49.56 -27.93 98.87
N ASN A 271 -48.41 -27.26 98.98
CA ASN A 271 -47.87 -26.42 97.92
C ASN A 271 -46.94 -27.23 97.01
N ARG A 272 -47.12 -27.08 95.70
CA ARG A 272 -46.18 -27.58 94.69
C ARG A 272 -45.06 -26.55 94.53
N PHE A 273 -43.82 -27.01 94.59
CA PHE A 273 -42.69 -26.25 94.07
C PHE A 273 -42.87 -26.06 92.56
N VAL A 274 -42.72 -24.82 92.10
CA VAL A 274 -42.71 -24.40 90.68
C VAL A 274 -41.50 -23.49 90.51
#